data_AF-A0A1V9FHX2-F1
#
_entry.id   AF-A0A1V9FHX2-F1
#
_cell.length_a   1.000
_cell.length_b   1.000
_cell.length_c   1.000
_cell.angle_alpha   90.00
_cell.angle_beta   90.00
_cell.angle_gamma   90.00
#
_symmetry.space_group_name_H-M   'P 1'
#
loop_
_entity.id
_entity.type
_entity.pdbx_description
1 polymer ?
#
loop_
_entity_poly.entity_id
_entity_poly.type
_entity_poly.pdbx_seq_one_letter_code
_entity_poly.pdbx_strand_id
1 'polypeptide(L)'
;MKKTQIGKRNERLHQPITELNTKLSQKTKYMPDYSPSIEKAHPNAKRLMNEDFYWSPIEETAPFGSDDGADTYAGFADWRETHRADNPKDFLTEQIDYWGYPAFDLSETSLEKLKPYLKQSELGSRFMSGIDAAIVSIAFGQLYLEGTVDNDLKELAKTSIKRQLIPELLNLWGDEYKTVRETKLKKLLTVLNQVD
;
A
#
# COMPACT_ATOMS: atom_id res chain seq x y z
N MET A 1 25.12 64.75 17.85
CA MET A 1 24.50 63.73 18.72
C MET A 1 23.32 63.11 17.98
N LYS A 2 23.35 61.78 17.82
CA LYS A 2 22.48 60.99 16.93
C LYS A 2 21.02 61.00 17.42
N LYS A 3 20.07 61.31 16.53
CA LYS A 3 18.63 61.08 16.75
C LYS A 3 18.30 59.64 16.36
N THR A 4 17.79 58.88 17.32
CA THR A 4 17.37 57.48 17.20
C THR A 4 16.11 57.38 16.34
N GLN A 5 16.12 56.47 15.37
CA GLN A 5 15.03 56.19 14.44
C GLN A 5 14.05 55.19 15.09
N ILE A 6 12.79 55.59 15.21
CA ILE A 6 11.69 54.78 15.76
C ILE A 6 11.24 53.76 14.71
N GLY A 7 11.06 52.51 15.15
CA GLY A 7 10.79 51.34 14.31
C GLY A 7 9.49 51.40 13.51
N LYS A 8 9.54 50.87 12.28
CA LYS A 8 8.35 50.52 11.49
C LYS A 8 7.83 49.18 11.99
N ARG A 9 6.62 49.18 12.56
CA ARG A 9 5.88 47.94 12.86
C ARG A 9 5.48 47.26 11.55
N ASN A 10 5.69 45.96 11.47
CA ASN A 10 5.26 45.09 10.38
C ASN A 10 3.72 45.01 10.37
N GLU A 11 3.08 45.75 9.48
CA GLU A 11 1.69 45.52 9.08
C GLU A 11 1.64 44.43 8.01
N ARG A 12 1.65 43.17 8.43
CA ARG A 12 1.11 42.08 7.62
C ARG A 12 0.55 41.04 8.56
N LEU A 13 -0.74 41.12 8.85
CA LEU A 13 -1.56 40.00 9.29
C LEU A 13 -2.99 40.55 9.29
N HIS A 14 -3.79 40.10 8.32
CA HIS A 14 -5.26 39.91 8.34
C HIS A 14 -5.71 39.72 6.90
N GLN A 15 -5.43 38.54 6.33
CA GLN A 15 -6.28 38.06 5.24
C GLN A 15 -7.66 37.74 5.84
N PRO A 16 -8.76 38.22 5.27
CA PRO A 16 -10.10 37.93 5.78
C PRO A 16 -10.34 36.42 5.80
N ILE A 17 -10.98 35.92 6.86
CA ILE A 17 -11.37 34.50 7.02
C ILE A 17 -12.15 34.00 5.78
N THR A 18 -12.86 34.89 5.10
CA THR A 18 -13.58 34.62 3.85
C THR A 18 -12.65 34.19 2.70
N GLU A 19 -11.46 34.77 2.57
CA GLU A 19 -10.46 34.37 1.55
C GLU A 19 -9.80 33.02 1.89
N LEU A 20 -9.58 32.74 3.17
CA LEU A 20 -9.10 31.42 3.63
C LEU A 20 -10.14 30.33 3.36
N ASN A 21 -11.42 30.58 3.62
CA ASN A 21 -12.50 29.64 3.34
C ASN A 21 -12.73 29.43 1.84
N THR A 22 -12.52 30.47 1.02
CA THR A 22 -12.62 30.35 -0.44
C THR A 22 -11.45 29.55 -1.02
N LYS A 23 -10.24 29.72 -0.48
CA LYS A 23 -9.07 28.90 -0.83
C LYS A 23 -9.17 27.45 -0.34
N LEU A 24 -9.77 27.21 0.82
CA LEU A 24 -10.06 25.85 1.32
C LEU A 24 -11.15 25.16 0.48
N SER A 25 -12.19 25.89 0.08
CA SER A 25 -13.27 25.42 -0.79
C SER A 25 -12.80 25.11 -2.22
N GLN A 26 -11.81 25.85 -2.74
CA GLN A 26 -11.17 25.53 -4.03
C GLN A 26 -10.17 24.38 -3.94
N LYS A 27 -9.76 23.97 -2.72
CA LYS A 27 -8.82 22.86 -2.48
C LYS A 27 -9.52 21.52 -2.21
N THR A 28 -10.85 21.46 -2.14
CA THR A 28 -11.62 20.25 -2.45
C THR A 28 -11.64 20.04 -3.97
N LYS A 29 -10.45 19.97 -4.56
CA LYS A 29 -10.22 19.37 -5.87
C LYS A 29 -10.52 17.89 -5.68
N TYR A 30 -11.43 17.34 -6.49
CA TYR A 30 -11.77 15.92 -6.53
C TYR A 30 -10.58 15.05 -6.14
N MET A 31 -10.60 14.45 -4.94
CA MET A 31 -9.71 13.34 -4.66
C MET A 31 -10.26 12.18 -5.48
N PRO A 32 -9.47 11.58 -6.39
CA PRO A 32 -9.95 10.45 -7.16
C PRO A 32 -10.34 9.33 -6.19
N ASP A 33 -11.46 8.67 -6.49
CA ASP A 33 -11.91 7.51 -5.71
C ASP A 33 -11.14 6.26 -6.17
N TYR A 34 -10.08 5.94 -5.44
CA TYR A 34 -9.28 4.72 -5.61
C TYR A 34 -9.92 3.48 -4.98
N SER A 35 -11.17 3.55 -4.51
CA SER A 35 -11.82 2.34 -4.01
C SER A 35 -11.92 1.32 -5.16
N PRO A 36 -11.33 0.11 -5.00
CA PRO A 36 -11.44 -0.93 -5.99
C PRO A 36 -12.91 -1.31 -6.16
N SER A 37 -13.36 -1.46 -7.39
CA SER A 37 -14.69 -1.95 -7.71
C SER A 37 -14.62 -2.91 -8.87
N ILE A 38 -15.50 -3.92 -8.86
CA ILE A 38 -15.50 -4.92 -9.92
C ILE A 38 -15.74 -4.26 -11.29
N GLU A 39 -16.57 -3.22 -11.39
CA GLU A 39 -16.93 -2.56 -12.66
C GLU A 39 -15.73 -1.93 -13.36
N LYS A 40 -14.87 -1.27 -12.58
CA LYS A 40 -13.67 -0.55 -13.03
C LYS A 40 -12.51 -1.49 -13.41
N ALA A 41 -12.54 -2.75 -12.97
CA ALA A 41 -11.44 -3.69 -13.15
C ALA A 41 -11.29 -4.21 -14.59
N HIS A 42 -10.05 -4.54 -14.97
CA HIS A 42 -9.75 -5.21 -16.23
C HIS A 42 -10.50 -6.56 -16.38
N PRO A 43 -10.94 -6.96 -17.58
CA PRO A 43 -11.66 -8.23 -17.78
C PRO A 43 -10.94 -9.47 -17.22
N ASN A 44 -9.61 -9.52 -17.33
CA ASN A 44 -8.84 -10.63 -16.75
C ASN A 44 -8.87 -10.63 -15.21
N ALA A 45 -8.78 -9.45 -14.58
CA ALA A 45 -8.95 -9.33 -13.14
C ALA A 45 -10.34 -9.79 -12.71
N LYS A 46 -11.41 -9.34 -13.38
CA LYS A 46 -12.80 -9.79 -13.13
C LYS A 46 -12.94 -11.31 -13.18
N ARG A 47 -12.28 -11.95 -14.15
CA ARG A 47 -12.30 -13.40 -14.33
C ARG A 47 -11.60 -14.15 -13.19
N LEU A 48 -10.46 -13.63 -12.73
CA LEU A 48 -9.60 -14.29 -11.74
C LEU A 48 -9.98 -13.96 -10.29
N MET A 49 -10.36 -12.71 -10.01
CA MET A 49 -10.75 -12.18 -8.70
C MET A 49 -12.28 -12.23 -8.53
N ASN A 50 -12.87 -13.41 -8.72
CA ASN A 50 -14.31 -13.58 -8.87
C ASN A 50 -15.12 -13.65 -7.54
N GLU A 51 -14.55 -13.17 -6.44
CA GLU A 51 -15.22 -13.09 -5.13
C GLU A 51 -15.22 -11.66 -4.60
N ASP A 52 -16.27 -11.28 -3.87
CA ASP A 52 -16.45 -9.90 -3.37
C ASP A 52 -15.26 -9.39 -2.53
N PHE A 53 -14.60 -10.27 -1.77
CA PHE A 53 -13.52 -9.87 -0.88
C PHE A 53 -12.34 -9.24 -1.62
N TYR A 54 -12.08 -9.62 -2.89
CA TYR A 54 -10.96 -9.06 -3.66
C TYR A 54 -11.13 -7.56 -3.94
N TRP A 55 -12.37 -7.07 -3.89
CA TRP A 55 -12.75 -5.70 -4.22
C TRP A 55 -13.09 -4.89 -2.96
N SER A 56 -12.99 -5.48 -1.78
CA SER A 56 -13.36 -4.78 -0.55
C SER A 56 -12.25 -3.82 -0.13
N PRO A 57 -12.53 -2.51 0.01
CA PRO A 57 -11.56 -1.53 0.48
C PRO A 57 -11.34 -1.56 2.00
N ILE A 58 -12.07 -2.41 2.73
CA ILE A 58 -12.08 -2.45 4.20
C ILE A 58 -11.91 -3.86 4.75
N GLU A 59 -11.80 -4.87 3.88
CA GLU A 59 -11.49 -6.23 4.30
C GLU A 59 -9.97 -6.33 4.43
N GLU A 60 -9.47 -6.29 5.66
CA GLU A 60 -8.03 -6.33 5.99
C GLU A 60 -7.26 -7.52 5.37
N THR A 61 -7.95 -8.60 4.97
CA THR A 61 -7.33 -9.74 4.27
C THR A 61 -7.36 -9.64 2.74
N ALA A 62 -8.05 -8.64 2.19
CA ALA A 62 -8.10 -8.34 0.77
C ALA A 62 -6.79 -7.70 0.29
N PRO A 63 -6.49 -7.71 -1.02
CA PRO A 63 -5.27 -7.09 -1.55
C PRO A 63 -5.14 -5.59 -1.25
N PHE A 64 -6.28 -4.90 -1.10
CA PHE A 64 -6.35 -3.44 -0.98
C PHE A 64 -6.98 -2.96 0.33
N GLY A 65 -7.35 -3.88 1.23
CA GLY A 65 -8.25 -3.56 2.33
C GLY A 65 -7.58 -3.24 3.67
N SER A 66 -6.26 -3.44 3.79
CA SER A 66 -5.49 -2.92 4.92
C SER A 66 -5.04 -1.48 4.64
N ASP A 67 -4.77 -0.69 5.68
CA ASP A 67 -4.27 0.70 5.53
C ASP A 67 -3.07 0.78 4.57
N ASP A 68 -2.05 -0.06 4.78
CA ASP A 68 -0.87 -0.09 3.92
C ASP A 68 -1.21 -0.53 2.49
N GLY A 69 -2.14 -1.47 2.33
CA GLY A 69 -2.59 -1.96 1.03
C GLY A 69 -3.37 -0.90 0.25
N ALA A 70 -4.26 -0.18 0.92
CA ALA A 70 -5.08 0.90 0.36
C ALA A 70 -4.21 2.09 -0.06
N ASP A 71 -3.32 2.55 0.83
CA ASP A 71 -2.38 3.65 0.55
C ASP A 71 -1.46 3.28 -0.61
N THR A 72 -0.92 2.06 -0.61
CA THR A 72 -0.07 1.58 -1.70
C THR A 72 -0.82 1.51 -3.01
N TYR A 73 -2.07 1.02 -3.03
CA TYR A 73 -2.84 0.91 -4.26
C TYR A 73 -3.16 2.28 -4.84
N ALA A 74 -3.61 3.21 -4.00
CA ALA A 74 -3.91 4.57 -4.44
C ALA A 74 -2.66 5.25 -5.03
N GLY A 75 -1.52 5.17 -4.32
CA GLY A 75 -0.25 5.71 -4.79
C GLY A 75 0.25 5.03 -6.07
N PHE A 76 0.14 3.71 -6.15
CA PHE A 76 0.55 2.94 -7.33
C PHE A 76 -0.31 3.27 -8.54
N ALA A 77 -1.62 3.34 -8.38
CA ALA A 77 -2.55 3.67 -9.46
C ALA A 77 -2.22 5.05 -10.06
N ASP A 78 -1.96 6.04 -9.22
CA ASP A 78 -1.51 7.38 -9.64
C ASP A 78 -0.16 7.36 -10.34
N TRP A 79 0.84 6.74 -9.71
CA TRP A 79 2.18 6.64 -10.25
C TRP A 79 2.16 5.96 -11.63
N ARG A 80 1.35 4.91 -11.77
CA ARG A 80 1.30 4.10 -12.99
C ARG A 80 0.71 4.84 -14.18
N GLU A 81 -0.06 5.91 -13.98
CA GLU A 81 -0.60 6.71 -15.10
C GLU A 81 0.50 7.28 -16.00
N THR A 82 1.63 7.67 -15.41
CA THR A 82 2.80 8.28 -16.08
C THR A 82 4.00 7.34 -16.19
N HIS A 83 4.02 6.21 -15.46
CA HIS A 83 5.13 5.24 -15.42
C HIS A 83 4.70 3.86 -15.95
N ARG A 84 3.92 3.83 -17.04
CA ARG A 84 3.30 2.61 -17.58
C ARG A 84 4.29 1.53 -18.04
N ALA A 85 5.50 1.91 -18.40
CA ALA A 85 6.54 1.00 -18.90
C ALA A 85 7.61 0.68 -17.85
N ASP A 86 7.57 1.35 -16.70
CA ASP A 86 8.61 1.21 -15.67
C ASP A 86 8.35 -0.02 -14.80
N ASN A 87 9.35 -0.48 -14.04
CA ASN A 87 9.18 -1.65 -13.18
C ASN A 87 8.38 -1.25 -11.93
N PRO A 88 7.25 -1.91 -11.61
CA PRO A 88 6.47 -1.58 -10.41
C PRO A 88 7.25 -1.67 -9.08
N LYS A 89 8.38 -2.39 -9.04
CA LYS A 89 9.26 -2.42 -7.86
C LYS A 89 9.99 -1.09 -7.59
N ASP A 90 10.08 -0.22 -8.59
CA ASP A 90 10.64 1.12 -8.42
C ASP A 90 9.71 1.92 -7.48
N PHE A 91 8.40 1.90 -7.76
CA PHE A 91 7.39 2.46 -6.85
C PHE A 91 7.40 1.80 -5.47
N LEU A 92 7.51 0.46 -5.40
CA LEU A 92 7.59 -0.24 -4.10
C LEU A 92 8.75 0.28 -3.24
N THR A 93 9.92 0.48 -3.85
CA THR A 93 11.12 0.94 -3.14
C THR A 93 10.90 2.36 -2.59
N GLU A 94 10.37 3.26 -3.43
CA GLU A 94 10.01 4.62 -3.02
C GLU A 94 8.97 4.63 -1.88
N GLN A 95 7.98 3.73 -1.94
CA GLN A 95 6.91 3.62 -0.95
C GLN A 95 7.44 3.16 0.42
N ILE A 96 8.28 2.11 0.44
CA ILE A 96 8.89 1.60 1.69
C ILE A 96 9.80 2.65 2.32
N ASP A 97 10.60 3.34 1.50
CA ASP A 97 11.49 4.41 1.96
C ASP A 97 10.70 5.59 2.52
N TYR A 98 9.59 5.97 1.87
CA TYR A 98 8.69 7.02 2.35
C TYR A 98 8.07 6.70 3.71
N TRP A 99 7.65 5.45 3.94
CA TRP A 99 7.15 5.01 5.24
C TRP A 99 8.23 4.91 6.32
N GLY A 100 9.51 4.90 5.94
CA GLY A 100 10.63 4.73 6.85
C GLY A 100 10.67 3.34 7.48
N TYR A 101 10.09 2.33 6.83
CA TYR A 101 10.13 0.97 7.32
C TYR A 101 11.55 0.41 7.18
N PRO A 102 12.06 -0.37 8.15
CA PRO A 102 13.37 -0.97 8.01
C PRO A 102 13.38 -1.93 6.82
N ALA A 103 14.53 -2.05 6.15
CA ALA A 103 14.71 -2.96 5.04
C ALA A 103 15.05 -4.39 5.52
N PHE A 104 14.63 -5.38 4.74
CA PHE A 104 15.06 -6.77 4.84
C PHE A 104 15.08 -7.41 3.45
N ASP A 105 15.61 -8.64 3.35
CA ASP A 105 15.54 -9.39 2.11
C ASP A 105 14.08 -9.79 1.79
N LEU A 106 13.47 -9.10 0.84
CA LEU A 106 12.08 -9.32 0.45
C LEU A 106 11.84 -10.71 -0.17
N SER A 107 12.90 -11.41 -0.58
CA SER A 107 12.83 -12.80 -1.09
C SER A 107 12.91 -13.87 0.01
N GLU A 108 13.18 -13.47 1.26
CA GLU A 108 13.41 -14.40 2.36
C GLU A 108 12.11 -14.93 2.98
N THR A 109 12.09 -16.23 3.28
CA THR A 109 10.96 -16.95 3.91
C THR A 109 11.39 -17.82 5.10
N SER A 110 12.68 -17.87 5.40
CA SER A 110 13.22 -18.52 6.59
C SER A 110 13.02 -17.65 7.80
N LEU A 111 12.22 -18.13 8.75
CA LEU A 111 12.01 -17.44 10.01
C LEU A 111 13.33 -17.14 10.73
N GLU A 112 14.29 -18.05 10.73
CA GLU A 112 15.59 -17.84 11.39
C GLU A 112 16.33 -16.62 10.84
N LYS A 113 16.28 -16.40 9.52
CA LYS A 113 16.91 -15.25 8.87
C LYS A 113 16.08 -13.97 8.98
N LEU A 114 14.77 -14.10 9.19
CA LEU A 114 13.86 -12.98 9.43
C LEU A 114 13.88 -12.50 10.89
N LYS A 115 14.27 -13.34 11.85
CA LYS A 115 14.35 -13.00 13.28
C LYS A 115 15.12 -11.72 13.59
N PRO A 116 16.31 -11.44 13.00
CA PRO A 116 17.01 -10.18 13.24
C PRO A 116 16.13 -8.97 12.93
N TYR A 117 15.42 -8.98 11.79
CA TYR A 117 14.50 -7.92 11.42
C TYR A 117 13.34 -7.78 12.42
N LEU A 118 12.68 -8.90 12.73
CA LEU A 118 11.54 -8.93 13.64
C LEU A 118 11.89 -8.39 15.04
N LYS A 119 13.15 -8.46 15.44
CA LYS A 119 13.66 -8.00 16.75
C LYS A 119 14.23 -6.58 16.73
N GLN A 120 14.35 -5.92 15.58
CA GLN A 120 14.87 -4.56 15.51
C GLN A 120 13.94 -3.54 16.21
N SER A 121 12.64 -3.84 16.25
CA SER A 121 11.61 -3.00 16.86
C SER A 121 10.49 -3.88 17.40
N GLU A 122 9.78 -3.42 18.43
CA GLU A 122 8.52 -4.04 18.88
C GLU A 122 7.47 -4.08 17.77
N LEU A 123 7.58 -3.18 16.78
CA LEU A 123 6.72 -3.11 15.60
C LEU A 123 7.26 -3.92 14.41
N GLY A 124 8.35 -4.69 14.57
CA GLY A 124 9.00 -5.39 13.46
C GLY A 124 8.07 -6.30 12.66
N SER A 125 7.17 -7.02 13.33
CA SER A 125 6.15 -7.83 12.65
C SER A 125 5.12 -6.99 11.89
N ARG A 126 4.70 -5.84 12.43
CA ARG A 126 3.78 -4.90 11.78
C ARG A 126 4.41 -4.25 10.55
N PHE A 127 5.69 -3.89 10.61
CA PHE A 127 6.42 -3.36 9.46
C PHE A 127 6.58 -4.42 8.36
N MET A 128 6.98 -5.65 8.71
CA MET A 128 7.07 -6.75 7.75
C MET A 128 5.71 -7.00 7.07
N SER A 129 4.63 -7.07 7.86
CA SER A 129 3.29 -7.27 7.32
C SER A 129 2.84 -6.13 6.42
N GLY A 130 3.24 -4.89 6.71
CA GLY A 130 2.92 -3.75 5.86
C GLY A 130 3.66 -3.75 4.54
N ILE A 131 4.95 -4.11 4.55
CA ILE A 131 5.74 -4.34 3.32
C ILE A 131 5.11 -5.47 2.50
N ASP A 132 4.72 -6.58 3.15
CA ASP A 132 4.08 -7.69 2.47
C ASP A 132 2.72 -7.30 1.86
N ALA A 133 1.91 -6.50 2.58
CA ALA A 133 0.66 -5.95 2.07
C ALA A 133 0.89 -5.02 0.87
N ALA A 134 1.90 -4.15 0.91
CA ALA A 134 2.26 -3.27 -0.20
C ALA A 134 2.64 -4.07 -1.46
N ILE A 135 3.51 -5.09 -1.33
CA ILE A 135 3.90 -5.95 -2.45
C ILE A 135 2.67 -6.62 -3.08
N VAL A 136 1.80 -7.19 -2.24
CA VAL A 136 0.57 -7.84 -2.70
C VAL A 136 -0.36 -6.84 -3.38
N SER A 137 -0.53 -5.65 -2.78
CA SER A 137 -1.35 -4.57 -3.32
C SER A 137 -0.88 -4.10 -4.69
N ILE A 138 0.43 -3.93 -4.91
CA ILE A 138 0.97 -3.55 -6.23
C ILE A 138 0.71 -4.66 -7.26
N ALA A 139 0.95 -5.93 -6.90
CA ALA A 139 0.71 -7.05 -7.82
C ALA A 139 -0.77 -7.14 -8.22
N PHE A 140 -1.69 -7.07 -7.26
CA PHE A 140 -3.11 -7.09 -7.54
C PHE A 140 -3.61 -5.79 -8.17
N GLY A 141 -2.97 -4.66 -7.89
CA GLY A 141 -3.23 -3.37 -8.53
C GLY A 141 -2.85 -3.40 -10.01
N GLN A 142 -1.70 -3.99 -10.35
CA GLN A 142 -1.31 -4.19 -11.75
C GLN A 142 -2.30 -5.15 -12.44
N LEU A 143 -2.69 -6.25 -11.80
CA LEU A 143 -3.73 -7.14 -12.33
C LEU A 143 -5.05 -6.38 -12.56
N TYR A 144 -5.47 -5.58 -11.59
CA TYR A 144 -6.69 -4.78 -11.64
C TYR A 144 -6.69 -3.80 -12.81
N LEU A 145 -5.59 -3.05 -12.98
CA LEU A 145 -5.47 -1.97 -13.96
C LEU A 145 -5.16 -2.48 -15.37
N GLU A 146 -4.31 -3.51 -15.48
CA GLU A 146 -3.67 -3.93 -16.74
C GLU A 146 -4.05 -5.35 -17.15
N GLY A 147 -4.60 -6.15 -16.23
CA GLY A 147 -4.94 -7.55 -16.49
C GLY A 147 -3.77 -8.51 -16.44
N THR A 148 -2.57 -8.04 -16.14
CA THR A 148 -1.33 -8.82 -16.09
C THR A 148 -0.54 -8.43 -14.83
N VAL A 149 0.45 -9.26 -14.48
CA VAL A 149 1.41 -8.93 -13.42
C VAL A 149 2.80 -9.26 -13.91
N ASP A 150 3.73 -8.30 -13.79
CA ASP A 150 5.12 -8.51 -14.18
C ASP A 150 5.70 -9.72 -13.43
N ASN A 151 6.46 -10.57 -14.13
CA ASN A 151 6.86 -11.87 -13.60
C ASN A 151 7.69 -11.79 -12.31
N ASP A 152 8.59 -10.82 -12.20
CA ASP A 152 9.39 -10.62 -11.00
C ASP A 152 8.56 -10.10 -9.83
N LEU A 153 7.62 -9.18 -10.07
CA LEU A 153 6.64 -8.74 -9.07
C LEU A 153 5.70 -9.87 -8.64
N LYS A 154 5.23 -10.69 -9.60
CA LYS A 154 4.38 -11.86 -9.36
C LYS A 154 5.06 -12.86 -8.43
N GLU A 155 6.32 -13.20 -8.69
CA GLU A 155 7.09 -14.11 -7.82
C GLU A 155 7.41 -13.49 -6.46
N LEU A 156 7.65 -12.18 -6.40
CA LEU A 156 7.82 -11.47 -5.15
C LEU A 156 6.53 -11.48 -4.31
N ALA A 157 5.37 -11.22 -4.90
CA ALA A 157 4.08 -11.27 -4.21
C ALA A 157 3.74 -12.68 -3.71
N LYS A 158 4.03 -13.73 -4.50
CA LYS A 158 3.94 -15.13 -4.03
C LYS A 158 4.84 -15.37 -2.82
N THR A 159 6.05 -14.81 -2.83
CA THR A 159 7.01 -14.93 -1.73
C THR A 159 6.50 -14.21 -0.47
N SER A 160 5.98 -13.00 -0.59
CA SER A 160 5.36 -12.26 0.52
C SER A 160 4.16 -12.99 1.10
N ILE A 161 3.29 -13.59 0.27
CA ILE A 161 2.17 -14.40 0.76
C ILE A 161 2.67 -15.64 1.51
N LYS A 162 3.68 -16.34 0.98
CA LYS A 162 4.29 -17.49 1.65
C LYS A 162 4.93 -17.11 2.99
N ARG A 163 5.58 -15.94 3.07
CA ARG A 163 6.11 -15.39 4.31
C ARG A 163 5.00 -15.14 5.32
N GLN A 164 3.90 -14.51 4.93
CA GLN A 164 2.75 -14.31 5.82
C GLN A 164 2.09 -15.62 6.30
N LEU A 165 2.23 -16.70 5.53
CA LEU A 165 1.74 -18.05 5.87
C LEU A 165 2.69 -18.83 6.80
N ILE A 166 3.86 -18.30 7.16
CA ILE A 166 4.75 -18.91 8.15
C ILE A 166 3.98 -19.04 9.48
N PRO A 167 3.90 -20.22 10.11
CA PRO A 167 3.05 -20.45 11.28
C PRO A 167 3.26 -19.43 12.40
N GLU A 168 4.52 -19.09 12.68
CA GLU A 168 4.89 -18.14 13.74
C GLU A 168 4.43 -16.71 13.44
N LEU A 169 4.43 -16.29 12.17
CA LEU A 169 3.92 -14.98 11.76
C LEU A 169 2.39 -14.97 11.70
N LEU A 170 1.80 -16.07 11.22
CA LEU A 170 0.35 -16.23 11.13
C LEU A 170 -0.29 -16.27 12.54
N ASN A 171 0.38 -16.85 13.53
CA ASN A 171 -0.10 -16.90 14.91
C ASN A 171 -0.17 -15.53 15.60
N LEU A 172 0.52 -14.50 15.07
CA LEU A 172 0.45 -13.13 15.62
C LEU A 172 -0.93 -12.49 15.46
N TRP A 173 -1.77 -13.03 14.58
CA TRP A 173 -3.10 -12.53 14.27
C TRP A 173 -4.19 -13.05 15.22
N GLY A 174 -3.85 -13.92 16.17
CA GLY A 174 -4.80 -14.52 17.10
C GLY A 174 -5.60 -15.68 16.50
N ASP A 175 -6.14 -16.54 17.36
CA ASP A 175 -6.70 -17.83 16.96
C ASP A 175 -7.94 -17.74 16.05
N GLU A 176 -8.78 -16.72 16.26
CA GLU A 176 -10.00 -16.54 15.47
C GLU A 176 -9.69 -15.99 14.07
N TYR A 177 -8.81 -14.99 13.99
CA TYR A 177 -8.55 -14.27 12.74
C TYR A 177 -7.51 -14.98 11.85
N LYS A 178 -6.58 -15.76 12.44
CA LYS A 178 -5.54 -16.47 11.66
C LYS A 178 -6.12 -17.41 10.60
N THR A 179 -7.22 -18.10 10.88
CA THR A 179 -7.84 -19.05 9.94
C THR A 179 -8.46 -18.32 8.75
N VAL A 180 -9.07 -17.16 8.99
CA VAL A 180 -9.59 -16.30 7.92
C VAL A 180 -8.43 -15.79 7.07
N ARG A 181 -7.40 -15.23 7.70
CA ARG A 181 -6.20 -14.74 7.01
C ARG A 181 -5.53 -15.81 6.17
N GLU A 182 -5.30 -17.00 6.73
CA GLU A 182 -4.70 -18.13 6.02
C GLU A 182 -5.50 -18.51 4.77
N THR A 183 -6.83 -18.61 4.92
CA THR A 183 -7.74 -18.95 3.83
C THR A 183 -7.64 -17.92 2.71
N LYS A 184 -7.65 -16.63 3.06
CA LYS A 184 -7.63 -15.53 2.10
C LYS A 184 -6.27 -15.40 1.41
N LEU A 185 -5.16 -15.54 2.15
CA LEU A 185 -3.81 -15.61 1.59
C LEU A 185 -3.67 -16.74 0.56
N LYS A 186 -4.23 -17.92 0.84
CA LYS A 186 -4.25 -19.05 -0.12
C LYS A 186 -5.06 -18.73 -1.39
N LYS A 187 -6.16 -17.98 -1.27
CA LYS A 187 -6.92 -17.48 -2.43
C LYS A 187 -6.12 -16.47 -3.25
N LEU A 188 -5.41 -15.54 -2.61
CA LEU A 188 -4.51 -14.62 -3.29
C LEU A 188 -3.41 -15.37 -4.06
N LEU A 189 -2.79 -16.37 -3.41
CA LEU A 189 -1.76 -17.20 -4.04
C LEU A 189 -2.30 -17.97 -5.25
N THR A 190 -3.53 -18.47 -5.16
CA THR A 190 -4.21 -19.17 -6.25
C THR A 190 -4.37 -18.27 -7.47
N VAL A 191 -4.79 -17.02 -7.28
CA VAL A 191 -4.90 -16.04 -8.37
C VAL A 191 -3.55 -15.78 -9.00
N LEU A 192 -2.49 -15.51 -8.21
CA LEU A 192 -1.15 -15.26 -8.75
C LEU A 192 -0.56 -16.44 -9.53
N ASN A 193 -1.03 -17.66 -9.30
CA ASN A 193 -0.62 -18.83 -10.08
C ASN A 193 -1.38 -18.99 -11.41
N GLN A 194 -2.47 -18.24 -11.61
CA GLN A 194 -3.31 -18.27 -12.81
C GLN A 194 -3.15 -17.01 -13.68
N VAL A 195 -2.43 -16.00 -13.21
CA VAL A 195 -2.06 -14.83 -14.00
C VAL A 195 -0.89 -15.19 -14.91
N ASP A 196 -1.08 -14.98 -16.21
CA ASP A 196 -0.05 -15.19 -17.25
C ASP A 196 1.17 -14.26 -17.04
#